data_AF-A0AA42Y9V2-F1
#
_entry.id   AF-A0AA42Y9V2-F1
#
_cell.length_a   1.000
_cell.length_b   1.000
_cell.length_c   1.000
_cell.angle_alpha   90.00
_cell.angle_beta   90.00
_cell.angle_gamma   90.00
#
_symmetry.space_group_name_H-M   'P 1'
#
loop_
_entity.id
_entity.type
_entity.pdbx_description
1 polymer ?
#
loop_
_entity_poly.entity_id
_entity_poly.type
_entity_poly.pdbx_seq_one_letter_code
_entity_poly.pdbx_strand_id
1 'polypeptide(L)' 'MNIDLHNHVIPPSVVEAIRAHPERFGTRLEERNGQSYFDSHGRMTPLLPEFCDVDAKIAWMDRVGMDMAAISVGPP' A
#
# COMPACT_ATOMS: atom_id res chain seq x y z
N MET A 1 16.71 -16.12 10.21
CA MET A 1 16.20 -14.75 10.30
C MET A 1 16.19 -14.16 8.90
N ASN A 2 15.02 -14.13 8.27
CA ASN A 2 14.73 -13.60 6.95
C ASN A 2 14.27 -12.14 7.10
N ILE A 3 15.07 -11.22 6.58
CA ILE A 3 14.90 -9.77 6.79
C ILE A 3 14.73 -9.10 5.43
N ASP A 4 13.67 -8.31 5.29
CA ASP A 4 13.44 -7.44 4.14
C ASP A 4 13.70 -5.98 4.49
N LEU A 5 14.52 -5.32 3.67
CA LEU A 5 14.88 -3.91 3.82
C LEU A 5 14.23 -3.01 2.76
N HIS A 6 13.43 -3.58 1.85
CA HIS A 6 12.74 -2.87 0.80
C HIS A 6 11.26 -3.24 0.83
N ASN A 7 10.59 -2.79 1.88
CA ASN A 7 9.21 -3.11 2.13
C ASN A 7 8.35 -1.85 2.26
N HIS A 8 7.33 -1.70 1.41
CA HIS A 8 6.52 -0.48 1.39
C HIS A 8 5.22 -0.64 2.16
N VAL A 9 4.82 0.46 2.81
CA VAL A 9 3.48 0.67 3.38
C VAL A 9 2.89 1.97 2.83
N ILE A 10 1.57 2.08 2.84
CA ILE A 10 0.83 3.26 2.44
C ILE A 10 -0.01 3.72 3.64
N PRO A 11 0.49 4.69 4.43
CA PRO A 11 -0.22 5.18 5.60
C PRO A 11 -1.59 5.77 5.24
N PRO A 12 -2.60 5.70 6.13
CA PRO A 12 -3.91 6.31 5.90
C PRO A 12 -3.83 7.79 5.51
N SER A 13 -2.89 8.54 6.10
CA SER A 13 -2.67 9.96 5.75
C SER A 13 -2.24 10.18 4.30
N VAL A 14 -1.52 9.24 3.69
CA VAL A 14 -1.15 9.28 2.27
C VAL A 14 -2.37 9.00 1.40
N VAL A 15 -3.17 7.99 1.77
CA VAL A 15 -4.44 7.69 1.08
C VAL A 15 -5.36 8.89 1.08
N GLU A 16 -5.55 9.54 2.23
CA GLU A 16 -6.39 10.73 2.34
C GLU A 16 -5.85 11.91 1.53
N ALA A 17 -4.53 12.11 1.50
CA ALA A 17 -3.92 13.15 0.69
C ALA A 17 -4.16 12.93 -0.82
N ILE A 18 -4.03 11.68 -1.30
CA ILE A 18 -4.31 11.32 -2.69
C ILE A 18 -5.79 11.50 -3.02
N ARG A 19 -6.70 11.07 -2.12
CA ARG A 19 -8.15 11.30 -2.29
C ARG A 19 -8.49 12.79 -2.38
N ALA A 20 -7.87 13.63 -1.56
CA ALA A 20 -8.14 15.07 -1.54
C ALA A 20 -7.56 15.80 -2.76
N HIS A 21 -6.42 15.35 -3.28
CA HIS A 21 -5.68 16.06 -4.34
C HIS A 21 -5.15 15.13 -5.45
N PRO A 22 -6.01 14.36 -6.14
CA PRO A 22 -5.58 13.35 -7.11
C PRO A 22 -4.70 13.90 -8.23
N GLU A 23 -5.03 15.08 -8.76
CA GLU A 23 -4.25 15.74 -9.84
C GLU A 23 -2.84 16.13 -9.40
N ARG A 24 -2.66 16.49 -8.13
CA ARG A 24 -1.35 16.88 -7.59
C ARG A 24 -0.38 15.70 -7.57
N PHE A 25 -0.90 14.51 -7.33
CA PHE A 25 -0.11 13.28 -7.20
C PHE A 25 -0.07 12.47 -8.48
N GLY A 26 -0.89 12.80 -9.50
CA GLY A 26 -0.99 11.99 -10.72
C GLY A 26 -1.60 10.61 -10.48
N THR A 27 -2.18 10.40 -9.30
CA THR A 27 -2.68 9.11 -8.83
C THR A 27 -4.07 9.33 -8.22
N ARG A 28 -5.00 8.42 -8.49
CA ARG A 28 -6.37 8.43 -7.93
C ARG A 28 -6.67 7.13 -7.20
N LEU A 29 -7.60 7.16 -6.26
CA LEU A 29 -8.19 5.92 -5.73
C LEU A 29 -9.46 5.58 -6.48
N GLU A 30 -9.54 4.33 -6.92
CA GLU A 30 -10.67 3.75 -7.62
C GLU A 30 -11.18 2.53 -6.83
N GLU A 31 -12.50 2.38 -6.71
CA GLU A 31 -13.11 1.18 -6.13
C GLU A 31 -13.71 0.29 -7.22
N ARG A 32 -13.38 -1.00 -7.19
CA ARG A 32 -13.94 -2.00 -8.12
C ARG A 32 -14.29 -3.28 -7.36
N ASN A 33 -15.56 -3.68 -7.39
CA ASN A 33 -16.06 -4.88 -6.72
C ASN A 33 -15.68 -4.96 -5.23
N GLY A 34 -15.69 -3.82 -4.53
CA GLY A 34 -15.33 -3.73 -3.10
C GLY A 34 -13.83 -3.76 -2.81
N GLN A 35 -12.96 -3.73 -3.83
CA GLN A 35 -11.51 -3.60 -3.68
C GLN A 35 -11.03 -2.21 -4.12
N SER A 36 -10.12 -1.62 -3.33
CA SER A 36 -9.49 -0.34 -3.65
C SER A 36 -8.28 -0.53 -4.57
N TYR A 37 -8.07 0.42 -5.48
CA TYR A 37 -6.95 0.46 -6.41
C TYR A 37 -6.35 1.86 -6.48
N PHE A 38 -5.04 1.94 -6.62
CA PHE A 38 -4.39 3.13 -7.17
C PHE A 38 -4.47 3.09 -8.70
N ASP A 39 -5.01 4.15 -9.29
CA ASP A 39 -4.87 4.45 -10.71
C ASP A 39 -3.79 5.52 -10.87
N SER A 40 -2.60 5.09 -11.30
CA SER A 40 -1.49 5.99 -11.65
C SER A 40 -1.34 5.97 -13.17
N HIS A 41 -1.85 7.02 -13.83
CA HIS A 41 -1.78 7.18 -15.29
C HIS A 41 -2.37 5.99 -16.10
N GLY A 42 -3.49 5.43 -15.65
CA GLY A 42 -4.17 4.29 -16.28
C GLY A 42 -3.66 2.92 -15.82
N ARG A 43 -2.64 2.87 -14.95
CA ARG A 43 -2.15 1.63 -14.36
C ARG A 43 -2.85 1.39 -13.03
N MET A 44 -3.73 0.38 -13.03
CA MET A 44 -4.45 -0.07 -11.84
C MET A 44 -3.58 -0.99 -10.98
N THR A 45 -3.28 -0.58 -9.75
CA THR A 45 -2.57 -1.40 -8.75
C THR A 45 -3.46 -1.61 -7.54
N PRO A 46 -3.72 -2.86 -7.11
CA PRO A 46 -4.59 -3.11 -5.96
C PRO A 46 -3.96 -2.57 -4.67
N LEU A 47 -4.76 -1.85 -3.89
CA LEU A 47 -4.42 -1.46 -2.54
C LEU A 47 -4.77 -2.60 -1.59
N LEU A 48 -3.86 -3.57 -1.50
CA LEU A 48 -4.03 -4.72 -0.62
C LEU A 48 -4.01 -4.31 0.87
N PRO A 49 -4.73 -5.04 1.75
CA PRO A 49 -4.78 -4.74 3.17
C PRO A 49 -3.40 -4.61 3.82
N GLU A 50 -2.44 -5.46 3.47
CA GLU A 50 -1.08 -5.44 4.00
C GLU A 50 -0.27 -4.19 3.65
N PHE A 51 -0.78 -3.28 2.81
CA PHE A 51 -0.14 -1.98 2.63
C PHE A 51 -0.58 -0.95 3.67
N CYS A 52 -1.78 -1.08 4.24
CA CYS A 52 -2.39 -0.04 5.07
C CYS A 52 -2.72 -0.52 6.50
N ASP A 53 -2.82 -1.83 6.71
CA ASP A 53 -3.21 -2.46 7.97
C ASP A 53 -2.04 -3.27 8.56
N VAL A 54 -1.73 -2.99 9.83
CA VAL A 54 -0.57 -3.58 10.52
C VAL A 54 -0.77 -5.07 10.74
N ASP A 55 -1.96 -5.50 11.15
CA ASP A 55 -2.23 -6.92 11.45
C ASP A 55 -2.21 -7.75 10.16
N ALA A 56 -2.75 -7.21 9.06
CA ALA A 56 -2.66 -7.82 7.73
C ALA A 56 -1.22 -7.92 7.24
N LYS A 57 -0.37 -6.92 7.54
CA LYS A 57 1.08 -6.96 7.23
C LYS A 57 1.77 -8.10 7.97
N ILE A 58 1.55 -8.20 9.28
CA ILE A 58 2.15 -9.26 10.11
C ILE A 58 1.67 -10.63 9.64
N ALA A 59 0.36 -10.79 9.41
CA ALA A 59 -0.17 -12.05 8.87
C ALA A 59 0.41 -12.39 7.49
N TRP A 60 0.71 -11.40 6.65
CA TRP A 60 1.41 -11.62 5.38
C TRP A 60 2.87 -12.03 5.60
N MET A 61 3.59 -11.36 6.49
CA MET A 61 4.97 -11.71 6.87
C MET A 61 5.06 -13.16 7.36
N ASP A 62 4.13 -13.60 8.21
CA ASP A 62 4.04 -14.97 8.69
C ASP A 62 3.84 -15.97 7.53
N ARG A 63 2.92 -15.67 6.60
CA ARG A 63 2.63 -16.54 5.44
C ARG A 63 3.83 -16.73 4.53
N VAL A 64 4.69 -15.72 4.39
CA VAL A 64 5.85 -15.75 3.49
C VAL A 64 7.16 -16.10 4.22
N GLY A 65 7.11 -16.38 5.53
CA GLY A 65 8.28 -16.73 6.33
C GLY A 65 9.26 -15.57 6.50
N MET A 66 8.74 -14.36 6.73
CA MET A 66 9.53 -13.15 6.95
C MET A 66 9.57 -12.75 8.42
N ASP A 67 10.78 -12.69 8.99
CA ASP A 67 10.98 -12.44 10.41
C ASP A 67 10.99 -10.94 10.74
N MET A 68 11.44 -10.10 9.80
CA MET A 68 11.51 -8.65 9.99
C MET A 68 11.39 -7.91 8.67
N ALA A 69 10.70 -6.78 8.68
CA ALA A 69 10.66 -5.85 7.57
C ALA A 69 11.01 -4.44 8.05
N ALA A 70 12.04 -3.83 7.46
CA ALA A 70 12.24 -2.39 7.57
C ALA A 70 11.30 -1.73 6.55
N ILE A 71 10.33 -0.97 7.05
CA ILE A 71 9.31 -0.35 6.21
C ILE A 71 9.66 1.07 5.80
N SER A 72 9.25 1.44 4.60
CA SER A 72 9.26 2.81 4.08
C SER A 72 7.91 3.18 3.48
N VAL A 73 7.64 4.47 3.35
CA VAL A 73 6.42 4.93 2.68
C VAL A 73 6.57 4.69 1.18
N GLY A 74 5.59 4.03 0.57
CA GLY A 74 5.58 3.78 -0.87
C GLY A 74 5.48 5.09 -1.68
N PRO A 75 6.09 5.13 -2.89
CA PRO A 75 6.00 6.30 -3.76
C PRO A 75 4.55 6.53 -4.23
N PRO A 76 4.18 7.79 -4.52
CA PRO A 76 2.90 8.12 -5.17
C PRO A 76 2.83 7.65 -6.63
#